data_AF-A0A4R6FLP4-F1
#
_entry.id   AF-A0A4R6FLP4-F1
#
_cell.length_a   1.000
_cell.length_b   1.000
_cell.length_c   1.000
_cell.angle_alpha   90.00
_cell.angle_beta   90.00
_cell.angle_gamma   90.00
#
_symmetry.space_group_name_H-M   'P 1'
#
loop_
_entity.id
_entity.type
_entity.pdbx_description
1 polymer ?
#
loop_
_entity_poly.entity_id
_entity_poly.type
_entity_poly.pdbx_seq_one_letter_code
_entity_poly.pdbx_strand_id
1 'polypeptide(L)'
;MPDEMLAPRRNDTLTPETLPRAERPSPVLQRLHALVAKGYRPTLGVGDNIDSIVLRHRARTPDLVLHADGVVEGLGGRLPFYKRDLSLGDPIGAGGDDQQLRFLQLLNAVPRASLRDRTRRFRHRYVYLPLAMGAIWMACIGLTMLVLSNT
;
A
#
# COMPACT_ATOMS: atom_id res chain seq x y z
N MET A 1 2.75 25.92 66.43
CA MET A 1 3.51 24.67 66.26
C MET A 1 2.57 23.56 66.70
N PRO A 2 2.05 22.72 65.77
CA PRO A 2 2.76 22.07 64.65
C PRO A 2 2.24 22.54 63.27
N ASP A 3 3.09 22.73 62.25
CA ASP A 3 3.77 21.71 61.43
C ASP A 3 2.80 20.76 60.73
N GLU A 4 2.18 21.28 59.66
CA GLU A 4 1.56 20.49 58.61
C GLU A 4 2.61 19.55 58.02
N MET A 5 2.52 18.28 58.42
CA MET A 5 3.26 17.17 57.88
C MET A 5 3.01 17.03 56.37
N LEU A 6 3.91 17.58 55.55
CA LEU A 6 4.13 17.08 54.19
C LEU A 6 4.63 15.64 54.30
N ALA A 7 3.72 14.67 54.22
CA ALA A 7 4.09 13.29 53.96
C ALA A 7 4.80 13.24 52.59
N PRO A 8 6.00 12.64 52.48
CA PRO A 8 6.62 12.42 51.19
C PRO A 8 5.71 11.48 50.39
N ARG A 9 5.19 11.98 49.27
CA ARG A 9 4.49 11.22 48.25
C ARG A 9 5.43 10.08 47.84
N ARG A 10 5.14 8.86 48.30
CA ARG A 10 5.84 7.65 47.87
C ARG A 10 5.73 7.60 46.35
N ASN A 11 6.85 7.82 45.68
CA ASN A 11 7.00 7.44 44.28
C ASN A 11 7.07 5.92 44.29
N ASP A 12 5.90 5.29 44.16
CA ASP A 12 5.80 3.87 43.87
C ASP A 12 6.69 3.60 42.67
N THR A 13 7.77 2.89 42.96
CA THR A 13 8.78 2.51 42.00
C THR A 13 8.07 1.58 41.03
N LEU A 14 7.68 2.11 39.87
CA LEU A 14 7.19 1.32 38.73
C LEU A 14 8.27 0.28 38.44
N THR A 15 8.04 -0.93 38.92
CA THR A 15 8.88 -2.10 38.66
C THR A 15 8.86 -2.32 37.15
N PRO A 16 10.02 -2.45 36.49
CA PRO A 16 10.09 -2.59 35.02
C PRO A 16 9.50 -3.91 34.49
N GLU A 17 8.94 -4.76 35.34
CA GLU A 17 8.43 -6.08 34.98
C GLU A 17 6.99 -6.09 34.44
N THR A 18 6.29 -4.95 34.44
CA THR A 18 4.92 -4.84 33.89
C THR A 18 4.84 -4.05 32.59
N LEU A 19 5.90 -4.07 31.77
CA LEU A 19 5.73 -3.79 30.35
C LEU A 19 4.92 -4.96 29.76
N PRO A 20 3.74 -4.74 29.14
CA PRO A 20 3.04 -5.80 28.44
C PRO A 20 4.04 -6.37 27.43
N ARG A 21 4.41 -7.64 27.64
CA ARG A 21 5.32 -8.41 26.79
C ARG A 21 4.90 -8.12 25.36
N ALA A 22 5.71 -7.35 24.62
CA ALA A 22 5.37 -6.89 23.28
C ALA A 22 4.88 -8.09 22.48
N GLU A 23 3.56 -8.16 22.31
CA GLU A 23 2.89 -9.30 21.76
C GLU A 23 3.40 -9.39 20.34
N ARG A 24 4.18 -10.45 20.03
CA ARG A 24 4.80 -10.58 18.72
C ARG A 24 3.69 -10.40 17.69
N PRO A 25 3.79 -9.39 16.80
CA PRO A 25 2.67 -9.06 15.94
C PRO A 25 2.29 -10.31 15.15
N SER A 26 0.99 -10.62 15.11
CA SER A 26 0.52 -11.86 14.49
C SER A 26 1.12 -12.01 13.08
N PRO A 27 1.55 -13.21 12.67
CA PRO A 27 2.21 -13.42 11.39
C PRO A 27 1.35 -12.93 10.22
N VAL A 28 0.02 -13.00 10.38
CA VAL A 28 -0.98 -12.46 9.45
C VAL A 28 -0.86 -10.95 9.29
N LEU A 29 -0.77 -10.20 10.40
CA LEU A 29 -0.61 -8.75 10.39
C LEU A 29 0.73 -8.32 9.78
N GLN A 30 1.80 -9.06 10.06
CA GLN A 30 3.12 -8.78 9.46
C GLN A 30 3.07 -8.94 7.94
N ARG A 31 2.44 -10.02 7.45
CA ARG A 31 2.27 -10.28 6.00
C ARG A 31 1.39 -9.22 5.34
N LEU A 32 0.26 -8.89 5.97
CA LEU A 32 -0.62 -7.83 5.51
C LEU A 32 0.14 -6.50 5.40
N HIS A 33 0.86 -6.12 6.45
CA HIS A 33 1.64 -4.89 6.48
C HIS A 33 2.71 -4.86 5.38
N ALA A 34 3.43 -5.96 5.17
CA ALA A 34 4.44 -6.07 4.11
C ALA A 34 3.83 -5.95 2.70
N LEU A 35 2.66 -6.53 2.46
CA LEU A 35 1.94 -6.43 1.19
C LEU A 35 1.41 -5.00 0.96
N VAL A 36 0.84 -4.37 1.99
CA VAL A 36 0.40 -2.96 1.91
C VAL A 36 1.59 -2.04 1.62
N ALA A 37 2.74 -2.26 2.26
CA ALA A 37 3.97 -1.50 2.01
C ALA A 37 4.48 -1.64 0.56
N LYS A 38 4.22 -2.77 -0.10
CA LYS A 38 4.54 -2.96 -1.54
C LYS A 38 3.58 -2.23 -2.48
N GLY A 39 2.40 -1.86 -2.00
CA GLY A 39 1.40 -1.12 -2.75
C GLY A 39 0.12 -1.91 -3.06
N TYR A 40 -0.08 -3.06 -2.41
CA TYR A 40 -1.36 -3.75 -2.42
C TYR A 40 -2.41 -2.93 -1.66
N ARG A 41 -3.63 -2.91 -2.19
CA ARG A 41 -4.80 -2.31 -1.56
C ARG A 41 -5.65 -3.42 -0.96
N PRO A 42 -5.77 -3.49 0.36
CA PRO A 42 -6.66 -4.45 1.01
C PRO A 42 -8.09 -4.03 0.77
N THR A 43 -8.91 -4.99 0.37
CA THR A 43 -10.36 -4.87 0.25
C THR A 43 -10.93 -6.04 1.04
N LEU A 44 -11.67 -5.73 2.10
CA LEU A 44 -12.38 -6.73 2.89
C LEU A 44 -13.51 -7.31 2.04
N GLY A 45 -13.63 -8.64 1.99
CA GLY A 45 -14.80 -9.35 1.46
C GLY A 45 -15.20 -8.95 0.04
N VAL A 46 -14.66 -9.65 -0.96
CA VAL A 46 -15.26 -9.66 -2.30
C VAL A 46 -15.89 -11.05 -2.49
N GLY A 47 -17.19 -11.19 -2.20
CA GLY A 47 -17.93 -12.46 -2.30
C GLY A 47 -18.36 -13.04 -0.94
N ASP A 48 -18.59 -14.36 -0.90
CA ASP A 48 -19.15 -15.11 0.24
C ASP A 48 -18.20 -15.34 1.44
N ASN A 49 -16.89 -15.07 1.30
CA ASN A 49 -15.92 -15.30 2.38
C ASN A 49 -15.49 -14.00 3.09
N ILE A 50 -16.12 -13.75 4.24
CA ILE A 50 -15.86 -12.60 5.13
C ILE A 50 -14.47 -12.71 5.79
N ASP A 51 -13.95 -13.93 5.94
CA ASP A 51 -12.67 -14.23 6.61
C ASP A 51 -11.45 -14.07 5.70
N SER A 52 -11.63 -13.50 4.52
CA SER A 52 -10.57 -13.31 3.53
C SER A 52 -10.41 -11.84 3.12
N ILE A 53 -9.15 -11.41 3.04
CA ILE A 53 -8.76 -10.07 2.61
C ILE A 53 -8.23 -10.16 1.19
N VAL A 54 -8.95 -9.56 0.25
CA VAL A 54 -8.50 -9.48 -1.14
C VAL A 54 -7.54 -8.30 -1.29
N LEU A 55 -6.33 -8.59 -1.72
CA LEU A 55 -5.23 -7.66 -1.90
C LEU A 55 -5.03 -7.40 -3.39
N ARG A 56 -5.47 -6.22 -3.84
CA ARG A 56 -5.33 -5.82 -5.25
C ARG A 56 -4.13 -4.94 -5.46
N HIS A 57 -3.30 -5.24 -6.44
CA HIS A 57 -2.17 -4.38 -6.77
C HIS A 57 -2.52 -3.39 -7.88
N ARG A 58 -2.04 -2.14 -7.76
CA ARG A 58 -2.25 -1.12 -8.80
C ARG A 58 -1.38 -1.35 -10.05
N ALA A 59 -0.23 -1.99 -9.89
CA ALA A 59 0.63 -2.40 -11.01
C ALA A 59 0.13 -3.70 -11.65
N ARG A 60 0.75 -4.13 -12.76
CA ARG A 60 0.46 -5.41 -13.43
C ARG A 60 1.05 -6.60 -12.64
N THR A 61 0.51 -6.85 -11.45
CA THR A 61 0.85 -7.99 -10.58
C THR A 61 -0.42 -8.79 -10.26
N PRO A 62 -0.29 -10.06 -9.85
CA PRO A 62 -1.45 -10.88 -9.53
C PRO A 62 -2.15 -10.30 -8.30
N ASP A 63 -3.48 -10.39 -8.30
CA ASP A 63 -4.25 -10.11 -7.11
C ASP A 63 -4.06 -11.27 -6.13
N LEU A 64 -4.04 -10.97 -4.84
CA LEU A 64 -3.77 -11.95 -3.78
C LEU A 64 -4.98 -12.04 -2.86
N VAL A 65 -5.17 -13.18 -2.20
CA VAL A 65 -6.09 -13.35 -1.09
C VAL A 65 -5.26 -13.69 0.14
N LEU A 66 -5.46 -12.97 1.23
CA LEU A 66 -4.93 -13.29 2.54
C LEU A 66 -6.08 -13.82 3.40
N HIS A 67 -5.99 -15.07 3.80
CA HIS A 67 -6.96 -15.71 4.69
C HIS A 67 -6.63 -15.42 6.16
N ALA A 68 -7.61 -15.56 7.06
CA ALA A 68 -7.46 -15.28 8.49
C ALA A 68 -6.43 -16.17 9.20
N ASP A 69 -6.16 -17.35 8.65
CA ASP A 69 -5.11 -18.29 9.07
C ASP A 69 -3.70 -17.85 8.62
N GLY A 70 -3.59 -16.78 7.82
CA GLY A 70 -2.35 -16.23 7.30
C GLY A 70 -1.86 -16.86 6.00
N VAL A 71 -2.67 -17.74 5.40
CA VAL A 71 -2.40 -18.31 4.08
C VAL A 71 -2.56 -17.22 3.01
N VAL A 72 -1.60 -17.14 2.08
CA VAL A 72 -1.66 -16.23 0.94
C VAL A 72 -1.85 -17.02 -0.34
N GLU A 73 -2.92 -16.72 -1.05
CA GLU A 73 -3.29 -17.35 -2.32
C GLU A 73 -3.32 -16.34 -3.47
N GLY A 74 -3.15 -16.84 -4.70
CA GLY A 74 -3.22 -16.03 -5.90
C GLY A 74 -4.66 -16.00 -6.38
N LEU A 75 -5.29 -14.83 -6.37
CA LEU A 75 -6.59 -14.64 -7.01
C LEU A 75 -6.35 -14.56 -8.52
N GLY A 76 -6.39 -15.72 -9.17
CA GLY A 76 -6.08 -15.90 -10.58
C GLY A 76 -6.81 -14.90 -11.48
N GLY A 77 -6.10 -14.35 -12.48
CA GLY A 77 -6.70 -13.47 -13.49
C GLY A 77 -5.74 -12.42 -14.08
N ARG A 78 -4.62 -12.14 -13.41
CA ARG A 78 -3.58 -11.23 -13.92
C ARG A 78 -2.21 -11.86 -13.81
N LEU A 79 -1.69 -12.36 -14.94
CA LEU A 79 -0.30 -12.78 -15.04
C LEU A 79 0.61 -11.55 -14.90
N PRO A 80 1.61 -11.58 -14.00
CA PRO A 80 2.58 -10.51 -13.90
C PRO A 80 3.36 -10.40 -15.21
N PHE A 81 3.27 -9.26 -15.88
CA PHE A 81 3.97 -9.02 -17.15
C PHE A 81 5.51 -9.03 -17.00
N TYR A 82 6.01 -8.91 -15.76
CA TYR A 82 7.42 -8.60 -15.49
C TYR A 82 8.27 -9.78 -15.04
N LYS A 83 7.67 -10.94 -14.71
CA LYS A 83 8.41 -12.19 -14.45
C LYS A 83 7.56 -13.38 -14.91
N ARG A 84 8.03 -14.08 -15.94
CA ARG A 84 7.38 -15.28 -16.50
C ARG A 84 7.26 -16.44 -15.51
N ASP A 85 8.03 -16.41 -14.42
CA ASP A 85 8.10 -17.51 -13.44
C ASP A 85 7.44 -17.20 -12.09
N LEU A 86 6.71 -16.09 -11.96
CA LEU A 86 5.93 -15.84 -10.74
C LEU A 86 4.59 -16.60 -10.81
N SER A 87 4.68 -17.92 -10.89
CA SER A 87 3.55 -18.82 -10.67
C SER A 87 3.30 -18.87 -9.16
N LEU A 88 2.28 -18.16 -8.70
CA LEU A 88 1.67 -18.41 -7.40
C LEU A 88 0.90 -19.74 -7.49
N GLY A 89 1.64 -20.84 -7.66
CA GLY A 89 1.07 -22.17 -7.88
C GLY A 89 0.44 -22.70 -6.60
N ASP A 90 1.21 -22.70 -5.51
CA ASP A 90 0.76 -23.22 -4.22
C ASP A 90 0.39 -22.09 -3.24
N PRO A 91 -0.64 -22.29 -2.40
CA PRO A 91 -0.92 -21.41 -1.26
C PRO A 91 0.30 -21.29 -0.35
N ILE A 92 0.69 -20.05 0.00
CA ILE A 92 1.80 -19.78 0.92
C ILE A 92 1.23 -19.76 2.34
N GLY A 93 1.36 -20.86 3.06
CA GLY A 93 0.88 -20.98 4.43
C GLY A 93 1.59 -20.06 5.43
N ALA A 94 1.05 -19.95 6.64
CA ALA A 94 1.55 -19.07 7.71
C ALA A 94 2.72 -19.63 8.53
N GLY A 95 3.05 -20.93 8.40
CA GLY A 95 3.95 -21.63 9.31
C GLY A 95 5.12 -22.30 8.59
N GLY A 96 6.34 -22.00 9.04
CA GLY A 96 7.58 -22.62 8.56
C GLY A 96 8.51 -21.67 7.80
N ASP A 97 9.81 -21.86 8.00
CA ASP A 97 10.86 -21.00 7.42
C ASP A 97 10.84 -21.01 5.88
N ASP A 98 10.53 -22.17 5.28
CA ASP A 98 10.40 -22.32 3.82
C ASP A 98 9.24 -21.49 3.25
N GLN A 99 8.10 -21.45 3.97
CA GLN A 99 6.94 -20.66 3.57
C GLN A 99 7.23 -19.16 3.72
N GLN A 100 7.99 -18.78 4.75
CA GLN A 100 8.44 -17.40 4.94
C GLN A 100 9.44 -16.97 3.85
N LEU A 101 10.35 -17.85 3.43
CA LEU A 101 11.24 -17.62 2.30
C LEU A 101 10.46 -17.45 0.98
N ARG A 102 9.47 -18.31 0.71
CA ARG A 102 8.58 -18.17 -0.45
C ARG A 102 7.84 -16.82 -0.43
N PHE A 103 7.34 -16.41 0.74
CA PHE A 103 6.71 -15.10 0.91
C PHE A 103 7.67 -13.94 0.65
N LEU A 104 8.91 -14.01 1.13
CA LEU A 104 9.93 -12.99 0.87
C LEU A 104 10.32 -12.94 -0.61
N GLN A 105 10.43 -14.09 -1.29
CA GLN A 105 10.67 -14.17 -2.73
C GLN A 105 9.52 -13.53 -3.51
N LEU A 106 8.27 -13.78 -3.12
CA LEU A 106 7.10 -13.11 -3.67
C LEU A 106 7.20 -11.59 -3.49
N LEU A 107 7.49 -11.11 -2.27
CA LEU A 107 7.63 -9.68 -2.00
C LEU A 107 8.74 -9.04 -2.83
N ASN A 108 9.86 -9.74 -3.05
CA ASN A 108 10.96 -9.25 -3.88
C ASN A 108 10.62 -9.27 -5.38
N ALA A 109 9.78 -10.19 -5.83
CA ALA A 109 9.30 -10.21 -7.20
C ALA A 109 8.26 -9.13 -7.50
N VAL A 110 7.50 -8.70 -6.49
CA VAL A 110 6.51 -7.61 -6.64
C VAL A 110 7.23 -6.27 -6.77
N PRO A 111 7.07 -5.55 -7.90
CA PRO A 111 7.61 -4.22 -8.05
C PRO A 111 6.92 -3.28 -7.06
N ARG A 112 7.71 -2.42 -6.39
CA ARG A 112 7.15 -1.35 -5.56
C ARG A 112 6.26 -0.48 -6.44
N ALA A 113 5.06 -0.14 -5.96
CA ALA A 113 4.19 0.79 -6.65
C ALA A 113 4.93 2.13 -6.88
N SER A 114 5.33 2.37 -8.13
CA SER A 114 6.10 3.56 -8.48
C SER A 114 5.23 4.82 -8.33
N LEU A 115 5.83 5.95 -7.92
CA LEU A 115 5.14 7.24 -7.92
C LEU A 115 4.57 7.59 -9.32
N ARG A 116 5.21 7.07 -10.38
CA ARG A 116 4.79 7.21 -11.77
C ARG A 116 3.44 6.53 -12.04
N ASP A 117 3.16 5.38 -11.44
CA ASP A 117 1.85 4.71 -11.51
C ASP A 117 0.80 5.40 -10.64
N ARG A 118 1.21 5.94 -9.49
CA ARG A 118 0.31 6.67 -8.57
C ARG A 118 -0.24 7.95 -9.22
N THR A 119 0.56 8.61 -10.04
CA THR A 119 0.25 9.89 -10.70
C THR A 119 -0.29 9.74 -12.13
N ARG A 120 -0.31 8.53 -12.72
CA ARG A 120 -0.75 8.31 -14.11
C ARG A 120 -2.19 8.77 -14.36
N ARG A 121 -3.11 8.55 -13.40
CA ARG A 121 -4.50 9.04 -13.45
C ARG A 121 -4.61 10.57 -13.38
N PHE A 122 -3.64 11.21 -12.75
CA PHE A 122 -3.61 12.66 -12.55
C PHE A 122 -2.88 13.40 -13.67
N ARG A 123 -1.93 12.74 -14.38
CA ARG A 123 -1.23 13.32 -15.54
C ARG A 123 -2.18 13.86 -16.59
N HIS A 124 -3.30 13.18 -16.84
CA HIS A 124 -4.28 13.66 -17.82
C HIS A 124 -4.87 15.03 -17.46
N ARG A 125 -5.04 15.30 -16.15
CA ARG A 125 -5.63 16.54 -15.65
C ARG A 125 -4.60 17.66 -15.45
N TYR A 126 -3.36 17.33 -15.10
CA TYR A 126 -2.32 18.33 -14.80
C TYR A 126 -1.35 18.60 -15.95
N VAL A 127 -1.28 17.75 -16.98
CA VAL A 127 -0.37 17.97 -18.13
C VAL A 127 -1.15 18.42 -19.37
N TYR A 128 -2.24 17.73 -19.72
CA TYR A 128 -2.97 18.06 -20.95
C TYR A 128 -3.83 19.32 -20.83
N LEU A 129 -4.40 19.58 -19.66
CA LEU A 129 -5.24 20.76 -19.44
C LEU A 129 -4.47 22.08 -19.59
N PRO A 130 -3.32 22.31 -18.93
CA PRO A 130 -2.55 23.54 -19.15
C PRO A 130 -1.97 23.63 -20.55
N LEU A 131 -1.58 22.50 -21.17
CA LEU A 131 -1.08 22.48 -22.54
C LEU A 131 -2.16 22.88 -23.55
N ALA A 132 -3.38 22.36 -23.40
CA ALA A 132 -4.52 22.74 -24.23
C ALA A 132 -4.90 24.20 -24.03
N MET A 133 -4.92 24.69 -22.78
CA MET A 133 -5.14 26.12 -22.50
C MET A 133 -4.09 27.00 -23.17
N GLY A 134 -2.81 26.64 -23.10
CA GLY A 134 -1.72 27.37 -23.75
C GLY A 134 -1.86 27.41 -25.28
N ALA A 135 -2.24 26.28 -25.89
CA ALA A 135 -2.48 26.24 -27.34
C ALA A 135 -3.64 27.13 -27.77
N ILE A 136 -4.76 27.13 -27.02
CA ILE A 136 -5.90 28.01 -27.28
C ILE A 136 -5.49 29.47 -27.11
N TRP A 137 -4.72 29.80 -26.07
CA TRP A 137 -4.26 31.16 -25.82
C TRP A 137 -3.37 31.69 -26.96
N MET A 138 -2.43 30.87 -27.42
CA MET A 138 -1.55 31.20 -28.55
C MET A 138 -2.35 31.41 -29.83
N ALA A 139 -3.39 30.59 -30.08
CA ALA A 139 -4.27 30.76 -31.23
C ALA A 139 -5.06 32.07 -31.16
N CYS A 140 -5.60 32.43 -29.98
CA CYS A 140 -6.28 33.70 -29.77
C CYS A 140 -5.35 34.91 -30.01
N ILE A 141 -4.12 34.87 -29.46
CA ILE A 141 -3.14 35.95 -29.70
C ILE A 141 -2.82 36.06 -31.20
N GLY A 142 -2.53 34.95 -31.86
CA GLY A 142 -2.24 34.93 -33.29
C GLY A 142 -3.38 35.53 -34.13
N LEU A 143 -4.62 35.17 -33.80
CA LEU A 143 -5.81 35.74 -34.44
C LEU A 143 -5.92 37.26 -34.19
N THR A 144 -5.72 37.72 -32.95
CA THR A 144 -5.78 39.16 -32.64
C THR A 144 -4.71 39.96 -33.39
N MET A 145 -3.49 39.44 -33.50
CA MET A 145 -2.41 40.08 -34.25
C MET A 145 -2.69 40.13 -35.75
N LEU A 146 -3.27 39.07 -36.32
CA LEU A 146 -3.67 39.01 -37.72
C LEU A 146 -4.76 40.05 -38.05
N VAL A 147 -5.76 40.21 -37.17
CA VAL A 147 -6.79 41.24 -37.34
C VAL A 147 -6.17 42.63 -37.27
N LEU A 148 -5.30 42.89 -36.28
CA LEU A 148 -4.63 44.18 -36.13
C LEU A 148 -3.72 44.53 -37.32
N SER A 149 -3.10 43.54 -37.96
CA SER A 149 -2.25 43.78 -39.14
C SER A 149 -3.03 44.08 -40.42
N ASN A 150 -4.31 43.74 -40.46
CA ASN A 150 -5.18 43.92 -41.62
C ASN A 150 -6.10 45.15 -41.51
N THR A 151 -6.04 45.88 -40.39
CA THR A 151 -6.73 47.15 -40.14
C THR A 151 -5.76 48.31 -40.21
#